data_AF-A0A191HWC6-F1
#
_entry.id   AF-A0A191HWC6-F1
#
_cell.length_a   1.000
_cell.length_b   1.000
_cell.length_c   1.000
_cell.angle_alpha   90.00
_cell.angle_beta   90.00
_cell.angle_gamma   90.00
#
_symmetry.space_group_name_H-M   'P 1'
#
loop_
_entity.id
_entity.type
_entity.pdbx_description
1 polymer ?
#
loop_
_entity_poly.entity_id
_entity_poly.type
_entity_poly.pdbx_seq_one_letter_code
_entity_poly.pdbx_strand_id
1 'polypeptide(L)'
;MDKLPLFSCGGDDQIFFPNLLIEKEKLSPQQIFTTGKGMAKMAIALKNFENKDTITIPFSTNIESEALGGAFQLGADMTGPIVKDQGIYTSMDDIKNIPPMNFGKGILKEIL
;
A
#
# COMPACT_ATOMS: atom_id res chain seq x y z
N MET A 1 -7.84 33.95 1.00
CA MET A 1 -7.23 32.67 1.38
C MET A 1 -6.61 32.11 0.11
N ASP A 2 -5.29 32.18 0.00
CA ASP A 2 -4.58 31.61 -1.13
C ASP A 2 -4.70 30.09 -1.09
N LYS A 3 -5.08 29.48 -2.21
CA LYS A 3 -5.14 28.02 -2.33
C LYS A 3 -3.73 27.45 -2.13
N LEU A 4 -3.58 26.56 -1.17
CA LEU A 4 -2.36 25.76 -1.03
C LEU A 4 -2.10 25.03 -2.36
N PRO A 5 -0.86 25.03 -2.87
CA PRO A 5 -0.54 24.29 -4.08
C PRO A 5 -0.85 22.80 -3.89
N LEU A 6 -1.52 22.22 -4.87
CA LEU A 6 -1.82 20.80 -4.90
C LEU A 6 -0.50 20.06 -5.20
N PHE A 7 0.12 19.49 -4.17
CA PHE A 7 1.27 18.60 -4.36
C PHE A 7 0.73 17.24 -4.80
N SER A 8 0.80 16.93 -6.10
CA SER A 8 0.54 15.58 -6.59
C SER A 8 1.66 14.66 -6.14
N CYS A 9 1.35 13.64 -5.35
CA CYS A 9 2.31 12.59 -5.00
C CYS A 9 2.67 11.82 -6.29
N GLY A 10 3.85 12.09 -6.85
CA GLY A 10 4.36 11.48 -8.08
C GLY A 10 5.43 10.42 -7.81
N GLY A 11 5.22 9.57 -6.81
CA GLY A 11 6.16 8.49 -6.50
C GLY A 11 6.18 7.44 -7.61
N ASP A 12 7.34 7.28 -8.25
CA ASP A 12 7.61 6.25 -9.29
C ASP A 12 8.07 4.90 -8.67
N ASP A 13 7.89 4.75 -7.34
CA ASP A 13 8.33 3.59 -6.55
C ASP A 13 7.38 2.39 -6.66
N GLN A 14 6.83 2.15 -7.85
CA GLN A 14 5.92 1.03 -8.05
C GLN A 14 6.70 -0.28 -8.10
N ILE A 15 6.31 -1.24 -7.26
CA ILE A 15 6.83 -2.60 -7.33
C ILE A 15 6.30 -3.25 -8.60
N PHE A 16 7.22 -3.64 -9.48
CA PHE A 16 6.91 -4.37 -10.69
C PHE A 16 6.67 -5.85 -10.37
N PHE A 17 5.49 -6.36 -10.72
CA PHE A 17 5.16 -7.78 -10.63
C PHE A 17 5.20 -8.40 -12.03
N PRO A 18 6.13 -9.32 -12.33
CA PRO A 18 6.15 -10.04 -13.59
C PRO A 18 4.84 -10.83 -13.80
N ASN A 19 4.17 -10.67 -14.95
CA ASN A 19 2.90 -11.35 -15.27
C ASN A 19 2.97 -12.87 -15.07
N LEU A 20 4.11 -13.49 -15.43
CA LEU A 20 4.36 -14.91 -15.23
C LEU A 20 4.16 -15.35 -13.76
N LEU A 21 4.56 -14.53 -12.79
CA LEU A 21 4.39 -14.83 -11.37
C LEU A 21 2.94 -14.69 -10.93
N ILE A 22 2.22 -13.70 -11.45
CA ILE A 22 0.80 -13.49 -11.16
C ILE A 22 -0.02 -14.69 -11.63
N GLU A 23 0.21 -15.12 -12.88
CA GLU A 23 -0.46 -16.28 -13.48
C GLU A 23 -0.11 -17.59 -12.74
N LYS A 24 1.18 -17.78 -12.41
CA LYS A 24 1.66 -18.96 -11.70
C LYS A 24 1.07 -19.08 -10.29
N GLU A 25 1.13 -17.99 -9.52
CA GLU A 25 0.72 -18.01 -8.12
C GLU A 25 -0.81 -17.93 -7.96
N LYS A 26 -1.53 -17.61 -9.04
CA LYS A 26 -3.00 -17.50 -9.11
C LYS A 26 -3.56 -16.57 -8.03
N LEU A 27 -2.86 -15.46 -7.78
CA LEU A 27 -3.24 -14.46 -6.79
C LEU A 27 -3.88 -13.25 -7.49
N SER A 28 -4.96 -12.73 -6.93
CA SER A 28 -5.53 -11.45 -7.37
C SER A 28 -4.74 -10.27 -6.80
N PRO A 29 -4.81 -9.08 -7.42
CA PRO A 29 -4.24 -7.85 -6.86
C PRO A 29 -4.69 -7.62 -5.40
N GLN A 30 -5.97 -7.84 -5.11
CA GLN A 30 -6.50 -7.75 -3.75
C GLN A 30 -5.73 -8.64 -2.78
N GLN A 31 -5.48 -9.89 -3.12
CA GLN A 31 -4.76 -10.81 -2.25
C GLN A 31 -3.31 -10.39 -2.06
N ILE A 32 -2.64 -9.94 -3.12
CA ILE A 32 -1.23 -9.55 -3.12
C ILE A 32 -1.01 -8.33 -2.22
N PHE A 33 -1.89 -7.32 -2.27
CA PHE A 33 -1.69 -6.06 -1.56
C PHE A 33 -2.32 -6.01 -0.17
N THR A 34 -3.31 -6.87 0.15
CA THR A 34 -4.11 -6.70 1.38
C THR A 34 -4.12 -7.88 2.35
N THR A 35 -3.46 -8.99 2.02
CA THR A 35 -3.45 -10.18 2.90
C THR A 35 -2.03 -10.63 3.20
N GLY A 36 -1.75 -10.98 4.46
CA GLY A 36 -0.42 -11.44 4.87
C GLY A 36 0.04 -12.68 4.09
N LYS A 37 -0.88 -13.62 3.85
CA LYS A 37 -0.62 -14.83 3.05
C LYS A 37 -0.32 -14.51 1.59
N GLY A 38 -1.07 -13.59 0.97
CA GLY A 38 -0.85 -13.18 -0.40
C GLY A 38 0.47 -12.44 -0.57
N MET A 39 0.78 -11.52 0.35
CA MET A 39 2.07 -10.84 0.41
C MET A 39 3.23 -11.84 0.53
N ALA A 40 3.20 -12.72 1.53
CA ALA A 40 4.27 -13.70 1.75
C ALA A 40 4.50 -14.61 0.54
N LYS A 41 3.41 -15.12 -0.07
CA LYS A 41 3.49 -16.02 -1.23
C LYS A 41 4.11 -15.30 -2.45
N MET A 42 3.66 -14.09 -2.74
CA MET A 42 4.21 -13.31 -3.85
C MET A 42 5.66 -12.87 -3.58
N ALA A 43 6.00 -12.51 -2.35
CA ALA A 43 7.33 -12.05 -2.01
C ALA A 43 8.38 -13.18 -2.11
N ILE A 44 8.02 -14.41 -1.76
CA ILE A 44 8.85 -15.61 -2.01
C ILE A 44 9.00 -15.85 -3.52
N ALA A 45 7.92 -15.72 -4.30
CA ALA A 45 7.96 -15.90 -5.74
C ALA A 45 8.89 -14.88 -6.41
N LEU A 46 8.80 -13.60 -6.01
CA LEU A 46 9.69 -12.52 -6.47
C LEU A 46 11.14 -12.78 -6.09
N LYS A 47 11.41 -13.15 -4.83
CA LYS A 47 12.76 -13.50 -4.37
C LYS A 47 13.41 -14.55 -5.27
N ASN A 48 12.68 -15.63 -5.55
CA ASN A 48 13.17 -16.73 -6.38
C ASN A 48 13.35 -16.32 -7.85
N PHE A 49 12.44 -15.49 -8.38
CA PHE A 49 12.49 -15.00 -9.75
C PHE A 49 13.67 -14.05 -9.97
N GLU A 50 13.92 -13.15 -9.03
CA GLU A 50 14.99 -12.15 -9.08
C GLU A 50 16.33 -12.66 -8.53
N ASN A 51 16.35 -13.89 -7.98
CA ASN A 51 17.50 -14.48 -7.31
C ASN A 51 18.11 -13.57 -6.22
N LYS A 52 17.24 -12.98 -5.38
CA LYS A 52 17.62 -12.11 -4.25
C LYS A 52 17.74 -12.91 -2.96
N ASP A 53 18.57 -12.44 -2.03
CA ASP A 53 18.70 -13.05 -0.71
C ASP A 53 17.66 -12.54 0.30
N THR A 54 17.05 -11.40 0.01
CA THR A 54 16.09 -10.71 0.88
C THR A 54 14.70 -10.71 0.29
N ILE A 55 13.71 -10.49 1.17
CA ILE A 55 12.30 -10.32 0.82
C ILE A 55 11.86 -8.92 1.27
N THR A 56 11.09 -8.23 0.45
CA THR A 56 10.48 -6.94 0.79
C THR A 56 8.98 -7.12 0.90
N ILE A 57 8.43 -6.75 2.07
CA ILE A 57 6.99 -6.59 2.32
C ILE A 57 6.82 -5.38 3.26
N PRO A 58 5.67 -4.70 3.26
CA PRO A 58 4.57 -4.80 2.29
C PRO A 58 4.99 -4.29 0.90
N PHE A 59 4.06 -4.35 -0.06
CA PHE A 59 4.28 -3.82 -1.42
C PHE A 59 3.77 -2.40 -1.65
N SER A 60 3.40 -1.67 -0.58
CA SER A 60 2.85 -0.33 -0.67
C SER A 60 3.33 0.55 0.48
N THR A 61 3.43 1.85 0.23
CA THR A 61 3.89 2.89 1.17
C THR A 61 2.75 3.59 1.91
N ASN A 62 1.50 3.13 1.75
CA ASN A 62 0.32 3.81 2.29
C ASN A 62 -0.27 3.18 3.56
N ILE A 63 0.43 2.20 4.15
CA ILE A 63 -0.09 1.43 5.29
C ILE A 63 -0.34 2.32 6.51
N GLU A 64 0.62 3.17 6.84
CA GLU A 64 0.52 4.08 7.98
C GLU A 64 -0.60 5.08 7.77
N SER A 65 -0.76 5.56 6.53
CA SER A 65 -1.84 6.48 6.18
C SER A 65 -3.21 5.81 6.28
N GLU A 66 -3.35 4.54 5.89
CA GLU A 66 -4.58 3.74 6.09
C GLU A 66 -4.88 3.53 7.57
N ALA A 67 -3.86 3.22 8.37
CA ALA A 67 -3.99 3.00 9.81
C ALA A 67 -4.39 4.27 10.57
N LEU A 68 -4.09 5.45 10.02
CA LEU A 68 -4.55 6.76 10.50
C LEU A 68 -5.93 7.14 9.95
N GLY A 69 -6.54 6.35 9.06
CA GLY A 69 -7.90 6.55 8.55
C GLY A 69 -7.99 7.03 7.11
N GLY A 70 -6.88 7.14 6.40
CA GLY A 70 -6.87 7.44 4.96
C GLY A 70 -7.62 6.38 4.16
N ALA A 71 -8.27 6.81 3.07
CA ALA A 71 -9.02 5.93 2.18
C ALA A 71 -8.26 5.68 0.88
N PHE A 72 -8.19 4.42 0.48
CA PHE A 72 -7.45 3.96 -0.69
C PHE A 72 -8.33 3.12 -1.60
N GLN A 73 -7.95 3.05 -2.87
CA GLN A 73 -8.51 2.10 -3.82
C GLN A 73 -7.37 1.32 -4.48
N LEU A 74 -7.55 0.02 -4.69
CA LEU A 74 -6.60 -0.73 -5.50
C LEU A 74 -6.72 -0.27 -6.95
N GLY A 75 -5.57 -0.04 -7.58
CA GLY A 75 -5.54 0.20 -9.02
C GLY A 75 -5.97 -1.06 -9.79
N ALA A 76 -6.50 -0.85 -11.00
CA ALA A 76 -7.00 -1.94 -11.84
C ALA A 76 -5.89 -2.90 -12.31
N ASP A 77 -4.64 -2.43 -12.37
CA ASP A 77 -3.57 -3.05 -13.16
C ASP A 77 -2.32 -3.38 -12.34
N MET A 78 -2.46 -4.03 -11.17
CA MET A 78 -1.33 -4.31 -10.25
C MET A 78 -0.58 -3.06 -9.76
N THR A 79 -1.06 -1.89 -10.12
CA THR A 79 -0.67 -0.62 -9.54
C THR A 79 -1.14 -0.65 -8.10
N GLY A 80 -0.20 -0.45 -7.17
CA GLY A 80 -0.48 -0.49 -5.74
C GLY A 80 -1.60 0.47 -5.34
N PRO A 81 -2.11 0.37 -4.10
CA PRO A 81 -3.27 1.16 -3.71
C PRO A 81 -3.05 2.68 -3.85
N ILE A 82 -4.00 3.35 -4.49
CA ILE A 82 -4.00 4.77 -4.84
C ILE A 82 -4.83 5.54 -3.79
N VAL A 83 -4.32 6.68 -3.34
CA VAL A 83 -5.02 7.61 -2.43
C VAL A 83 -6.31 8.09 -3.12
N LYS A 84 -7.46 8.01 -2.46
CA LYS A 84 -8.65 8.73 -2.93
C LYS A 84 -8.46 10.22 -2.64
N ASP A 85 -8.79 11.08 -3.61
CA ASP A 85 -8.43 12.51 -3.78
C ASP A 85 -8.61 13.50 -2.60
N GLN A 86 -8.95 13.05 -1.39
CA GLN A 86 -9.11 13.91 -0.22
C GLN A 86 -8.31 13.42 0.99
N GLY A 87 -7.40 14.27 1.46
CA GLY A 87 -6.80 14.13 2.77
C GLY A 87 -7.87 14.25 3.86
N ILE A 88 -7.84 13.34 4.83
CA ILE A 88 -8.80 13.32 5.94
C ILE A 88 -8.54 14.40 7.01
N TYR A 89 -7.34 15.00 6.99
CA TYR A 89 -6.94 16.09 7.88
C TYR A 89 -6.64 17.32 7.03
N THR A 90 -7.41 18.38 7.22
CA THR A 90 -7.38 19.58 6.36
C THR A 90 -7.12 20.86 7.15
N SER A 91 -7.06 20.77 8.48
CA SER A 91 -6.81 21.90 9.38
C SER A 91 -5.74 21.58 10.44
N MET A 92 -5.22 22.62 11.08
CA MET A 92 -4.30 22.45 12.20
C MET A 92 -4.96 21.77 13.41
N ASP A 93 -6.27 21.97 13.60
CA ASP A 93 -6.98 21.31 14.70
C ASP A 93 -7.18 19.82 14.44
N ASP A 94 -7.31 19.40 13.17
CA ASP A 94 -7.28 17.99 12.81
C ASP A 94 -5.95 17.35 13.20
N ILE A 95 -4.83 18.03 12.90
CA ILE A 95 -3.47 17.55 13.23
C ILE A 95 -3.30 17.42 14.76
N LYS A 96 -3.77 18.40 15.54
CA LYS A 96 -3.69 18.35 17.01
C LYS A 96 -4.51 17.19 17.60
N ASN A 97 -5.55 16.75 16.90
CA ASN A 97 -6.47 15.72 17.35
C ASN A 97 -6.30 14.41 16.56
N ILE A 98 -5.13 14.16 15.96
CA ILE A 98 -4.86 12.89 15.27
C ILE A 98 -4.98 11.75 16.29
N PRO A 99 -5.83 10.73 16.02
CA PRO A 99 -5.93 9.57 16.88
C PRO A 99 -4.65 8.74 16.83
N PRO A 100 -4.35 7.95 17.88
CA PRO A 100 -3.26 6.99 17.82
C PRO A 100 -3.48 6.01 16.66
N MET A 101 -2.37 5.58 16.04
CA MET A 101 -2.40 4.60 14.96
C MET A 101 -3.05 3.29 15.42
N ASN A 102 -3.99 2.76 14.63
CA ASN A 102 -4.67 1.51 14.95
C ASN A 102 -3.98 0.33 14.28
N PHE A 103 -3.13 -0.37 15.03
CA PHE A 103 -2.42 -1.58 14.59
C PHE A 103 -3.33 -2.77 14.28
N GLY A 104 -4.59 -2.76 14.73
CA GLY A 104 -5.57 -3.81 14.46
C GLY A 104 -6.37 -3.63 13.17
N LYS A 105 -6.06 -2.61 12.35
CA LYS A 105 -6.83 -2.26 11.15
C LYS A 105 -5.97 -2.32 9.89
N GLY A 106 -6.61 -2.56 8.75
CA GLY A 106 -6.01 -2.39 7.42
C GLY A 106 -4.95 -3.44 7.11
N ILE A 107 -3.97 -3.06 6.31
CA ILE A 107 -2.82 -3.90 5.95
C ILE A 107 -1.84 -4.02 7.14
N LEU A 108 -1.83 -3.05 8.05
CA LEU A 108 -0.90 -3.02 9.19
C LEU A 108 -1.04 -4.27 10.08
N LYS A 109 -2.28 -4.71 10.34
CA LYS A 109 -2.55 -5.96 11.08
C LYS A 109 -2.15 -7.25 10.35
N GLU A 110 -1.85 -7.17 9.06
CA GLU A 110 -1.44 -8.33 8.25
C GLU A 110 0.09 -8.48 8.19
N ILE A 111 0.84 -7.46 8.62
CA ILE A 111 2.31 -7.42 8.56
C ILE A 111 2.99 -7.31 9.93
N LEU A 112 2.23 -7.04 11.00
CA LEU A 112 2.68 -7.05 12.39
C LEU A 112 2.27 -8.35 13.10
#